data_AF-A0A8X8GKG3-F1
#
_entry.id   AF-A0A8X8GKG3-F1
#
_cell.length_a   1.000
_cell.length_b   1.000
_cell.length_c   1.000
_cell.angle_alpha   90.00
_cell.angle_beta   90.00
_cell.angle_gamma   90.00
#
_symmetry.space_group_name_H-M   'P 1'
#
loop_
_entity.id
_entity.type
_entity.pdbx_description
1 polymer ?
#
loop_
_entity_poly.entity_id
_entity_poly.type
_entity_poly.pdbx_seq_one_letter_code
_entity_poly.pdbx_strand_id
1 'polypeptide(L)'
;MAVFRVYKESGNFVTVHKNFIHDDNLSWKAKGILLYLLSRPDDWRIYETELNKHSSDGRDSLRTGIKELEQAGYIHRTRRRNEKGQLREYEYQVFEQPNQIGKTYVGKTNIGKSKTTNNNSTNNNNTNNETGDTSQIFQLVSKELEMIQSPLKVQELEDELNLIKGNKLEITTVAINYCKQNKKGINYLIKVLRNWNNEGVDTKEKALAKVTPKQRTEDDFLAKKKKELFGG
;
A
#
# COMPACT_ATOMS: atom_id res chain seq x y z
N MET A 1 -32.68 -11.20 39.96
CA MET A 1 -32.54 -11.02 38.50
C MET A 1 -32.33 -9.54 38.26
N ALA A 2 -31.20 -9.13 37.68
CA ALA A 2 -30.90 -7.73 37.40
C ALA A 2 -30.98 -7.48 35.89
N VAL A 3 -31.73 -6.46 35.48
CA VAL A 3 -31.80 -6.04 34.07
C VAL A 3 -30.75 -4.95 33.86
N PHE A 4 -29.71 -5.27 33.10
CA PHE A 4 -28.74 -4.28 32.65
C PHE A 4 -29.36 -3.46 31.53
N ARG A 5 -29.62 -2.17 31.76
CA ARG A 5 -30.05 -1.22 30.72
C ARG A 5 -28.90 -0.29 30.42
N VAL A 6 -28.30 -0.45 29.25
CA VAL A 6 -27.28 0.47 28.74
C VAL A 6 -27.98 1.52 27.88
N TYR A 7 -27.97 2.76 28.33
CA TYR A 7 -28.40 3.91 27.54
C TYR A 7 -27.19 4.42 26.76
N LYS A 8 -27.17 4.20 25.44
CA LYS A 8 -26.13 4.73 24.55
C LYS A 8 -26.69 5.97 23.85
N GLU A 9 -25.95 7.09 23.88
CA GLU A 9 -26.21 8.18 22.95
C GLU A 9 -25.92 7.70 21.52
N SER A 10 -26.89 7.87 20.63
CA SER A 10 -26.77 7.48 19.22
C SER A 10 -26.36 8.68 18.36
N GLY A 11 -25.32 8.52 17.56
CA GLY A 11 -25.07 9.39 16.40
C GLY A 11 -24.05 10.52 16.55
N ASN A 12 -23.45 10.73 17.73
CA ASN A 12 -22.42 11.76 17.94
C ASN A 12 -21.08 11.18 18.42
N PHE A 13 -20.62 10.11 17.78
CA PHE A 13 -19.33 9.48 18.05
C PHE A 13 -18.66 9.07 16.74
N VAL A 14 -17.33 9.14 16.70
CA VAL A 14 -16.52 8.60 15.61
C VAL A 14 -15.92 7.27 16.06
N THR A 15 -15.92 6.28 15.17
CA THR A 15 -15.16 5.04 15.34
C THR A 15 -13.89 5.16 14.52
N VAL A 16 -12.73 5.03 15.15
CA VAL A 16 -11.40 5.11 14.49
C VAL A 16 -10.51 3.97 14.95
N HIS A 17 -9.55 3.56 14.12
CA HIS A 17 -8.52 2.61 14.53
C HIS A 17 -7.66 3.14 15.70
N LYS A 18 -7.33 2.29 16.67
CA LYS A 18 -6.61 2.71 17.89
C LYS A 18 -5.11 2.94 17.69
N ASN A 19 -4.55 2.51 16.56
CA ASN A 19 -3.09 2.47 16.35
C ASN A 19 -2.42 3.83 16.56
N PHE A 20 -2.95 4.90 15.96
CA PHE A 20 -2.34 6.22 16.07
C PHE A 20 -2.35 6.78 17.50
N ILE A 21 -3.26 6.30 18.37
CA ILE A 21 -3.33 6.70 19.78
C ILE A 21 -2.08 6.19 20.52
N HIS A 22 -1.60 5.01 20.15
CA HIS A 22 -0.45 4.34 20.76
C HIS A 22 0.87 4.57 20.00
N ASP A 23 0.87 5.40 18.97
CA ASP A 23 2.10 5.75 18.24
C ASP A 23 2.92 6.74 19.07
N ASP A 24 4.10 6.31 19.52
CA ASP A 24 5.04 7.13 20.29
C ASP A 24 5.76 8.18 19.43
N ASN A 25 5.71 8.05 18.10
CA ASN A 25 6.29 9.03 17.17
C ASN A 25 5.36 10.24 16.94
N LEU A 26 4.15 10.22 17.49
CA LEU A 26 3.18 11.30 17.40
C LEU A 26 3.05 12.07 18.72
N SER A 27 3.17 13.37 18.62
CA SER A 27 2.81 14.32 19.66
C SER A 27 1.31 14.27 19.91
N TRP A 28 0.90 14.60 21.13
CA TRP A 28 -0.53 14.72 21.49
C TRP A 28 -1.30 15.67 20.57
N LYS A 29 -0.62 16.72 20.09
CA LYS A 29 -1.14 17.64 19.09
C LYS A 29 -1.42 16.93 17.76
N ALA A 30 -0.46 16.19 17.23
CA ALA A 30 -0.64 15.44 15.99
C ALA A 30 -1.77 14.40 16.12
N LYS A 31 -1.84 13.68 17.25
CA LYS A 31 -2.94 12.74 17.55
C LYS A 31 -4.31 13.43 17.55
N GLY A 32 -4.42 14.60 18.18
CA GLY A 32 -5.66 15.38 18.20
C GLY A 32 -6.07 15.89 16.82
N ILE A 33 -5.11 16.38 16.03
CA ILE A 33 -5.36 16.81 14.64
C ILE A 33 -5.86 15.62 13.81
N LEU A 34 -5.19 14.47 13.88
CA LEU A 34 -5.58 13.28 13.12
C LEU A 34 -6.99 12.80 13.49
N LEU A 35 -7.30 12.71 14.79
CA LEU A 35 -8.63 12.35 15.26
C LEU A 35 -9.70 13.29 14.71
N TYR A 36 -9.44 14.60 14.73
CA TYR A 36 -10.37 15.59 14.19
C TYR A 36 -10.57 15.42 12.68
N LEU A 37 -9.50 15.13 11.92
CA LEU A 37 -9.62 14.87 10.48
C LEU A 37 -10.44 13.60 10.19
N LEU A 38 -10.22 12.52 10.96
CA LEU A 38 -10.93 11.25 10.81
C LEU A 38 -12.40 11.32 11.27
N SER A 39 -12.77 12.29 12.11
CA SER A 39 -14.17 12.49 12.52
C SER A 39 -15.02 13.22 11.49
N ARG A 40 -14.46 13.60 10.34
CA ARG A 40 -15.16 14.34 9.29
C ARG A 40 -15.70 13.37 8.24
N PRO A 41 -16.77 13.74 7.51
CA PRO A 41 -17.27 12.94 6.39
C PRO A 41 -16.20 12.70 5.32
N ASP A 42 -16.29 11.56 4.63
CA ASP A 42 -15.31 11.12 3.61
C ASP A 42 -15.13 12.12 2.45
N ASP A 43 -16.16 12.90 2.13
CA ASP A 43 -16.17 13.91 1.07
C ASP A 43 -15.67 15.29 1.53
N TRP A 44 -15.25 15.40 2.79
CA TRP A 44 -14.84 16.67 3.36
C TRP A 44 -13.52 17.17 2.77
N ARG A 45 -13.55 18.40 2.26
CA ARG A 45 -12.36 19.08 1.70
C ARG A 45 -11.59 19.80 2.79
N ILE A 46 -10.32 19.44 2.93
CA ILE A 46 -9.43 19.99 3.95
C ILE A 46 -8.82 21.31 3.48
N TYR A 47 -9.09 22.38 4.24
CA TYR A 47 -8.46 23.69 4.08
C TYR A 47 -7.72 24.08 5.37
N GLU A 48 -6.41 24.36 5.31
CA GLU A 48 -5.64 24.79 6.49
C GLU A 48 -6.24 26.05 7.14
N THR A 49 -6.74 26.99 6.33
CA THR A 49 -7.39 28.22 6.80
C THR A 49 -8.68 27.95 7.56
N GLU A 50 -9.39 26.90 7.20
CA GLU A 50 -10.62 26.49 7.87
C GLU A 50 -10.31 25.72 9.14
N LEU A 51 -9.39 24.75 9.09
CA LEU A 51 -8.91 24.00 10.25
C LEU A 51 -8.47 24.92 11.40
N ASN A 52 -7.77 26.00 11.07
CA ASN A 52 -7.32 26.98 12.06
C ASN A 52 -8.44 27.75 12.76
N LYS A 53 -9.68 27.73 12.24
CA LYS A 53 -10.84 28.35 12.91
C LYS A 53 -11.50 27.40 13.90
N HIS A 54 -11.27 26.09 13.77
CA HIS A 54 -11.86 25.04 14.61
C HIS A 54 -11.00 24.72 15.85
N SER A 55 -9.91 25.46 16.07
CA SER A 55 -9.04 25.29 17.23
C SER A 55 -8.57 26.64 17.77
N SER A 56 -8.32 26.68 19.08
CA SER A 56 -7.59 27.78 19.73
C SER A 56 -6.10 27.80 19.38
N ASP A 57 -5.58 26.70 18.83
CA ASP A 57 -4.20 26.59 18.40
C ASP A 57 -3.89 27.54 17.23
N GLY A 58 -2.68 28.11 17.25
CA GLY A 58 -2.21 28.95 16.17
C GLY A 58 -1.88 28.18 14.89
N ARG A 59 -1.82 28.90 13.76
CA ARG A 59 -1.56 28.36 12.43
C ARG A 59 -0.28 27.53 12.35
N ASP A 60 0.76 27.98 13.03
CA ASP A 60 2.05 27.29 13.04
C ASP A 60 1.98 25.99 13.84
N SER A 61 1.15 25.93 14.89
CA SER A 61 0.88 24.68 15.62
C SER A 61 0.21 23.65 14.71
N LEU A 62 -0.84 24.06 14.00
CA LEU A 62 -1.54 23.21 13.03
C LEU A 62 -0.57 22.70 11.95
N ARG A 63 0.22 23.60 11.35
CA ARG A 63 1.17 23.24 10.27
C ARG A 63 2.26 22.29 10.73
N THR A 64 2.81 22.51 11.93
CA THR A 64 3.83 21.61 12.49
C THR A 64 3.23 20.24 12.78
N GLY A 65 2.01 20.17 13.32
CA GLY A 65 1.30 18.91 13.53
C GLY A 65 0.97 18.17 12.23
N ILE A 66 0.51 18.86 11.18
CA ILE A 66 0.29 18.24 9.86
C ILE A 66 1.61 17.70 9.29
N LYS A 67 2.70 18.47 9.39
CA LYS A 67 4.02 18.05 8.91
C LYS A 67 4.56 16.82 9.67
N GLU A 68 4.22 16.70 10.94
CA GLU A 68 4.54 15.54 11.76
C GLU A 68 3.75 14.30 11.28
N LEU A 69 2.45 14.46 11.05
CA LEU A 69 1.60 13.40 10.48
C LEU A 69 2.04 12.98 9.07
N GLU A 70 2.51 13.91 8.24
CA GLU A 70 3.12 13.61 6.94
C GLU A 70 4.39 12.75 7.08
N GLN A 71 5.24 13.07 8.06
CA GLN A 71 6.48 12.32 8.29
C GLN A 71 6.23 10.91 8.84
N ALA A 72 5.21 10.77 9.68
CA ALA A 72 4.77 9.50 10.24
C ALA A 72 3.90 8.67 9.25
N GLY A 73 3.52 9.24 8.10
CA GLY A 73 2.77 8.53 7.05
C GLY A 73 1.25 8.53 7.23
N TYR A 74 0.70 9.27 8.19
CA TYR A 74 -0.75 9.37 8.40
C TYR A 74 -1.43 10.37 7.46
N ILE A 75 -0.66 11.30 6.88
CA ILE A 75 -1.16 12.26 5.88
C ILE A 75 -0.28 12.21 4.65
N HIS A 76 -0.90 12.16 3.49
CA HIS A 76 -0.24 12.43 2.21
C HIS A 76 -0.83 13.69 1.59
N ARG A 77 0.04 14.56 1.08
CA ARG A 77 -0.35 15.84 0.51
C ARG A 77 0.19 16.02 -0.90
N THR A 78 -0.70 16.17 -1.88
CA THR A 78 -0.35 16.43 -3.28
C THR A 78 -0.68 17.87 -3.66
N ARG A 79 0.21 18.50 -4.44
CA ARG A 79 -0.05 19.83 -5.00
C ARG A 79 -0.82 19.70 -6.30
N ARG A 80 -2.04 20.24 -6.36
CA ARG A 80 -2.77 20.35 -7.61
C ARG A 80 -2.47 21.68 -8.29
N ARG A 81 -1.98 21.60 -9.53
CA ARG A 81 -1.86 22.75 -10.44
C ARG A 81 -3.10 22.79 -11.32
N ASN A 82 -3.61 24.00 -11.58
CA ASN A 82 -4.67 24.15 -12.57
C ASN A 82 -4.12 24.06 -14.00
N GLU A 83 -5.01 23.98 -14.98
CA GLU A 83 -4.67 23.95 -16.43
C GLU A 83 -3.89 25.18 -16.89
N LYS A 84 -3.96 26.28 -16.11
CA LYS A 84 -3.21 27.53 -16.33
C LYS A 84 -1.87 27.57 -15.56
N GLY A 85 -1.44 26.46 -14.96
CA GLY A 85 -0.18 26.33 -14.21
C GLY A 85 -0.13 27.02 -12.84
N GLN A 86 -1.22 27.66 -12.40
CA GLN A 86 -1.33 28.32 -11.10
C GLN A 86 -1.53 27.29 -9.99
N LEU A 87 -0.79 27.46 -8.90
CA LEU A 87 -0.92 26.68 -7.68
C LEU A 87 -2.16 27.17 -6.92
N ARG A 88 -3.18 26.32 -6.76
CA ARG A 88 -4.40 26.71 -6.03
C ARG A 88 -4.61 25.95 -4.74
N GLU A 89 -4.30 24.65 -4.68
CA GLU A 89 -4.79 23.83 -3.57
C GLU A 89 -3.93 22.59 -3.32
N TYR A 90 -3.97 22.14 -2.08
CA TYR A 90 -3.43 20.86 -1.65
C TYR A 90 -4.56 19.85 -1.54
N GLU A 91 -4.36 18.68 -2.12
CA GLU A 91 -5.22 17.53 -1.90
C GLU A 91 -4.60 16.68 -0.79
N TYR A 92 -5.41 16.36 0.21
CA TYR A 92 -5.02 15.63 1.41
C TYR A 92 -5.62 14.23 1.36
N GLN A 93 -4.80 13.23 1.64
CA GLN A 93 -5.22 11.86 1.90
C GLN A 93 -4.84 11.56 3.33
N VAL A 94 -5.82 11.19 4.15
CA VAL A 94 -5.65 10.93 5.58
C VAL A 94 -5.89 9.44 5.82
N PHE A 95 -5.01 8.81 6.60
CA PHE A 95 -5.04 7.38 6.86
C PHE A 95 -5.16 7.10 8.35
N GLU A 96 -5.95 6.09 8.73
CA GLU A 96 -6.03 5.62 10.13
C GLU A 96 -4.79 4.83 10.57
N GLN A 97 -4.03 4.33 9.59
CA GLN A 97 -2.78 3.61 9.77
C GLN A 97 -1.69 4.27 8.91
N PRO A 98 -0.44 4.27 9.38
CA PRO A 98 0.63 4.95 8.67
C PRO A 98 0.86 4.29 7.32
N ASN A 99 0.76 5.06 6.25
CA ASN A 99 0.98 4.62 4.89
C ASN A 99 2.43 4.92 4.48
N GLN A 100 3.15 3.89 4.00
CA GLN A 100 4.55 4.02 3.60
C GLN A 100 4.75 4.65 2.21
N ILE A 101 3.68 5.12 1.55
CA ILE A 101 3.78 5.85 0.27
C ILE A 101 4.68 7.06 0.48
N GLY A 102 5.86 6.97 -0.15
CA GLY A 102 7.08 7.70 0.17
C GLY A 102 6.89 9.17 0.49
N LYS A 103 7.67 9.62 1.48
CA LYS A 103 7.94 11.03 1.82
C LYS A 103 7.92 11.87 0.54
N THR A 104 6.82 12.59 0.29
CA THR A 104 6.79 13.50 -0.84
C THR A 104 7.81 14.58 -0.56
N TYR A 105 8.80 14.69 -1.45
CA TYR A 105 9.68 15.83 -1.52
C TYR A 105 8.80 17.06 -1.75
N VAL A 106 8.45 17.74 -0.65
CA VAL A 106 7.96 19.11 -0.68
C VAL A 106 9.02 19.89 -1.44
N GLY A 107 8.68 20.28 -2.67
CA GLY A 107 9.63 20.82 -3.63
C GLY A 107 10.51 21.89 -2.99
N LYS A 108 11.82 21.59 -2.92
CA LYS A 108 12.85 22.62 -2.78
C LYS A 108 12.73 23.52 -4.00
N THR A 109 12.13 24.68 -3.83
CA THR A 109 12.23 25.77 -4.80
C THR A 109 13.67 26.30 -4.73
N ASN A 110 14.50 25.95 -5.71
CA ASN A 110 15.81 26.54 -5.89
C ASN A 110 15.68 27.95 -6.47
N ILE A 111 15.25 28.94 -5.69
CA ILE A 111 15.48 30.35 -6.03
C ILE A 111 15.74 31.13 -4.73
N GLY A 112 16.96 31.69 -4.63
CA GLY A 112 17.33 32.65 -3.60
C GLY A 112 18.49 32.18 -2.70
N LYS A 113 19.73 32.48 -3.11
CA LYS A 113 20.89 32.50 -2.22
C LYS A 113 20.57 33.35 -0.98
N SER A 114 20.67 32.77 0.20
CA SER A 114 21.14 33.48 1.39
C SER A 114 21.95 32.50 2.22
N LYS A 115 23.21 32.86 2.48
CA LYS A 115 24.11 32.12 3.37
C LYS A 115 23.59 32.26 4.79
N THR A 116 23.46 31.16 5.53
CA THR A 116 24.03 31.05 6.88
C THR A 116 24.04 29.58 7.33
N THR A 117 25.19 29.24 7.89
CA THR A 117 25.71 27.95 8.34
C THR A 117 24.82 27.27 9.38
N ASN A 118 24.67 25.94 9.31
CA ASN A 118 25.11 25.04 10.38
C ASN A 118 24.91 23.57 10.03
N ASN A 119 25.99 22.83 10.24
CA ASN A 119 26.13 21.40 10.07
C ASN A 119 25.24 20.65 11.07
N ASN A 120 24.61 19.57 10.63
CA ASN A 120 24.97 18.26 11.15
C ASN A 120 24.59 17.17 10.17
N SER A 121 25.65 16.50 9.72
CA SER A 121 25.60 15.18 9.11
C SER A 121 25.19 14.18 10.17
N THR A 122 24.10 13.46 9.95
CA THR A 122 24.03 12.06 10.36
C THR A 122 23.70 11.27 9.11
N ASN A 123 24.78 10.78 8.54
CA ASN A 123 24.84 9.62 7.68
C ASN A 123 24.01 8.48 8.30
N ASN A 124 23.09 7.92 7.53
CA ASN A 124 22.68 6.54 7.76
C ASN A 124 22.44 5.89 6.39
N ASN A 125 23.53 5.40 5.81
CA ASN A 125 23.47 4.28 4.89
C ASN A 125 23.03 3.05 5.69
N ASN A 126 21.85 2.50 5.41
CA ASN A 126 21.77 1.14 4.85
C ASN A 126 20.32 0.68 4.57
N THR A 127 20.21 0.03 3.41
CA THR A 127 19.28 -1.04 3.01
C THR A 127 17.78 -0.85 3.24
N ASN A 128 17.02 -0.67 2.15
CA ASN A 128 15.71 -1.30 1.94
C ASN A 128 15.34 -1.22 0.44
N ASN A 129 15.83 -2.17 -0.36
CA ASN A 129 15.35 -2.36 -1.75
C ASN A 129 14.02 -3.13 -1.78
N GLU A 130 13.57 -3.72 -0.66
CA GLU A 130 12.38 -4.59 -0.60
C GLU A 130 11.04 -3.84 -0.69
N THR A 131 10.99 -2.58 -0.26
CA THR A 131 9.80 -1.73 -0.37
C THR A 131 9.53 -1.33 -1.83
N GLY A 132 10.57 -1.31 -2.68
CA GLY A 132 10.46 -1.01 -4.10
C GLY A 132 9.79 -2.13 -4.89
N ASP A 133 10.25 -3.37 -4.70
CA ASP A 133 9.74 -4.54 -5.44
C ASP A 133 8.25 -4.79 -5.17
N THR A 134 7.85 -4.65 -3.91
CA THR A 134 6.46 -4.86 -3.49
C THR A 134 5.55 -3.79 -4.11
N SER A 135 5.95 -2.52 -4.10
CA SER A 135 5.21 -1.44 -4.79
C SER A 135 5.12 -1.65 -6.30
N GLN A 136 6.18 -2.14 -6.93
CA GLN A 136 6.19 -2.43 -8.38
C GLN A 136 5.22 -3.58 -8.71
N ILE A 137 5.18 -4.61 -7.87
CA ILE A 137 4.26 -5.73 -8.03
C ILE A 137 2.80 -5.26 -7.92
N PHE A 138 2.45 -4.41 -6.95
CA PHE A 138 1.09 -3.87 -6.84
C PHE A 138 0.67 -3.05 -8.07
N GLN A 139 1.59 -2.26 -8.62
CA GLN A 139 1.36 -1.53 -9.86
C GLN A 139 1.14 -2.48 -11.04
N LEU A 140 1.94 -3.54 -11.16
CA LEU A 140 1.79 -4.58 -12.19
C LEU A 140 0.47 -5.33 -12.05
N VAL A 141 0.07 -5.73 -10.84
CA VAL A 141 -1.22 -6.39 -10.60
C VAL A 141 -2.38 -5.50 -11.02
N SER A 142 -2.35 -4.22 -10.63
CA SER A 142 -3.40 -3.25 -10.96
C SER A 142 -3.51 -3.01 -12.46
N LYS A 143 -2.38 -3.05 -13.17
CA LYS A 143 -2.29 -2.85 -14.62
C LYS A 143 -2.70 -4.09 -15.42
N GLU A 144 -2.25 -5.27 -15.00
CA GLU A 144 -2.31 -6.50 -15.80
C GLU A 144 -3.49 -7.42 -15.44
N LEU A 145 -4.02 -7.31 -14.22
CA LEU A 145 -5.12 -8.14 -13.72
C LEU A 145 -6.37 -7.31 -13.42
N GLU A 146 -6.39 -6.61 -12.28
CA GLU A 146 -7.53 -5.82 -11.80
C GLU A 146 -7.11 -4.88 -10.66
N MET A 147 -7.86 -3.79 -10.46
CA MET A 147 -7.68 -2.95 -9.27
C MET A 147 -8.11 -3.71 -8.01
N ILE A 148 -7.23 -3.75 -7.02
CA ILE A 148 -7.54 -4.36 -5.72
C ILE A 148 -8.39 -3.38 -4.92
N GLN A 149 -9.68 -3.66 -4.75
CA GLN A 149 -10.61 -2.81 -4.00
C GLN A 149 -10.71 -3.16 -2.51
N SER A 150 -10.17 -4.32 -2.10
CA SER A 150 -10.28 -4.82 -0.73
C SER A 150 -8.94 -4.67 0.01
N PRO A 151 -8.88 -3.92 1.12
CA PRO A 151 -7.68 -3.80 1.94
C PRO A 151 -7.17 -5.16 2.45
N LEU A 152 -8.08 -6.08 2.76
CA LEU A 152 -7.73 -7.44 3.18
C LEU A 152 -6.99 -8.21 2.08
N LYS A 153 -7.33 -7.97 0.81
CA LYS A 153 -6.64 -8.61 -0.33
C LYS A 153 -5.28 -8.00 -0.62
N VAL A 154 -5.10 -6.72 -0.31
CA VAL A 154 -3.78 -6.09 -0.33
C VAL A 154 -2.89 -6.78 0.70
N GLN A 155 -3.35 -6.89 1.95
CA GLN A 155 -2.60 -7.55 3.02
C GLN A 155 -2.27 -9.01 2.68
N GLU A 156 -3.27 -9.80 2.24
CA GLU A 156 -3.03 -11.20 1.84
C GLU A 156 -1.98 -11.32 0.74
N LEU A 157 -1.96 -10.41 -0.23
CA LEU A 157 -0.93 -10.41 -1.27
C LEU A 157 0.44 -10.01 -0.69
N GLU A 158 0.51 -8.97 0.14
CA GLU A 158 1.76 -8.56 0.81
C GLU A 158 2.38 -9.70 1.61
N ASP A 159 1.57 -10.41 2.38
CA ASP A 159 2.00 -11.55 3.19
C ASP A 159 2.61 -12.64 2.31
N GLU A 160 1.94 -13.02 1.21
CA GLU A 160 2.48 -14.03 0.28
C GLU A 160 3.76 -13.55 -0.41
N LEU A 161 3.85 -12.27 -0.75
CA LEU A 161 5.04 -11.67 -1.36
C LEU A 161 6.25 -11.67 -0.42
N ASN A 162 6.03 -11.44 0.88
CA ASN A 162 7.09 -11.44 1.89
C ASN A 162 7.62 -12.85 2.21
N LEU A 163 6.87 -13.89 1.86
CA LEU A 163 7.29 -15.28 2.01
C LEU A 163 8.12 -15.81 0.84
N ILE A 164 8.16 -15.09 -0.29
CA ILE A 164 8.94 -15.50 -1.47
C ILE A 164 10.43 -15.44 -1.15
N LYS A 165 11.10 -16.59 -1.26
CA LYS A 165 12.55 -16.70 -1.16
C LYS A 165 13.14 -16.40 -2.55
N GLY A 166 14.08 -15.47 -2.67
CA GLY A 166 14.69 -15.12 -3.97
C GLY A 166 14.14 -13.83 -4.61
N ASN A 167 14.24 -13.71 -5.94
CA ASN A 167 13.84 -12.49 -6.64
C ASN A 167 12.30 -12.38 -6.73
N LYS A 168 11.72 -11.71 -5.73
CA LYS A 168 10.28 -11.48 -5.55
C LYS A 168 9.60 -10.93 -6.81
N LEU A 169 10.21 -9.93 -7.45
CA LEU A 169 9.65 -9.26 -8.63
C LEU A 169 9.56 -10.22 -9.83
N GLU A 170 10.63 -10.96 -10.11
CA GLU A 170 10.67 -11.87 -11.27
C GLU A 170 9.71 -13.05 -11.11
N ILE A 171 9.70 -13.69 -9.93
CA ILE A 171 8.82 -14.82 -9.64
C ILE A 171 7.36 -14.39 -9.74
N THR A 172 7.01 -13.26 -9.11
CA THR A 172 5.63 -12.76 -9.13
C THR A 172 5.20 -12.33 -10.52
N THR A 173 6.10 -11.75 -11.32
CA THR A 173 5.79 -11.38 -12.72
C THR A 173 5.39 -12.61 -13.55
N VAL A 174 6.02 -13.77 -13.33
CA VAL A 174 5.60 -15.02 -13.98
C VAL A 174 4.19 -15.43 -13.54
N ALA A 175 3.89 -15.37 -12.23
CA ALA A 175 2.56 -15.68 -11.70
C ALA A 175 1.47 -14.75 -12.24
N ILE A 176 1.74 -13.44 -12.31
CA ILE A 176 0.83 -12.42 -12.87
C ILE A 176 0.54 -12.74 -14.34
N ASN A 177 1.58 -12.96 -15.15
CA ASN A 177 1.41 -13.29 -16.56
C ASN A 177 0.59 -14.56 -16.76
N TYR A 178 0.82 -15.59 -15.94
CA TYR A 178 0.04 -16.81 -15.95
C TYR A 178 -1.44 -16.57 -15.59
N CYS A 179 -1.73 -15.75 -14.58
CA CYS A 179 -3.09 -15.37 -14.21
C CYS A 179 -3.79 -14.59 -15.35
N LYS A 180 -3.08 -13.65 -15.97
CA LYS A 180 -3.56 -12.86 -17.11
C LYS A 180 -3.94 -13.75 -18.29
N GLN A 181 -3.06 -14.68 -18.68
CA GLN A 181 -3.32 -15.63 -19.77
C GLN A 181 -4.56 -16.49 -19.52
N ASN A 182 -4.81 -16.87 -18.26
CA ASN A 182 -5.96 -17.67 -17.85
C ASN A 182 -7.20 -16.85 -17.48
N LYS A 183 -7.19 -15.53 -17.68
CA LYS A 183 -8.27 -14.59 -17.31
C LYS A 183 -8.68 -14.73 -15.83
N LYS A 184 -7.69 -14.83 -14.93
CA LYS A 184 -7.90 -14.96 -13.48
C LYS A 184 -7.42 -13.70 -12.75
N GLY A 185 -8.18 -13.28 -11.75
CA GLY A 185 -7.89 -12.10 -10.92
C GLY A 185 -7.05 -12.39 -9.67
N ILE A 186 -7.05 -11.44 -8.74
CA ILE A 186 -6.18 -11.38 -7.55
C ILE A 186 -6.31 -12.61 -6.65
N ASN A 187 -7.55 -13.10 -6.46
CA ASN A 187 -7.82 -14.27 -5.62
C ASN A 187 -7.11 -15.54 -6.12
N TYR A 188 -6.92 -15.65 -7.43
CA TYR A 188 -6.20 -16.78 -8.01
C TYR A 188 -4.69 -16.56 -7.93
N LEU A 189 -4.23 -15.33 -8.14
CA LEU A 189 -2.81 -14.98 -7.97
C LEU A 189 -2.31 -15.32 -6.55
N ILE A 190 -3.06 -14.91 -5.52
CA ILE A 190 -2.74 -15.23 -4.11
C ILE A 190 -2.63 -16.75 -3.91
N LYS A 191 -3.56 -17.53 -4.48
CA LYS A 191 -3.53 -19.00 -4.40
C LYS A 191 -2.29 -19.59 -5.08
N VAL A 192 -1.92 -19.08 -6.25
CA VAL A 192 -0.73 -19.51 -6.99
C VAL A 192 0.54 -19.23 -6.18
N LEU A 193 0.69 -18.01 -5.67
CA LEU A 193 1.84 -17.61 -4.86
C LEU A 193 1.94 -18.44 -3.57
N ARG A 194 0.82 -18.65 -2.87
CA ARG A 194 0.77 -19.52 -1.69
C ARG A 194 1.24 -20.93 -1.99
N ASN A 195 0.78 -21.50 -3.10
CA ASN A 195 1.21 -22.84 -3.51
C ASN A 195 2.72 -22.87 -3.82
N TRP A 196 3.23 -21.86 -4.54
CA TRP A 196 4.64 -21.76 -4.89
C TRP A 196 5.56 -21.58 -3.68
N ASN A 197 5.11 -20.79 -2.69
CA ASN A 197 5.79 -20.64 -1.41
C ASN A 197 5.90 -21.99 -0.67
N ASN A 198 4.80 -22.75 -0.61
CA ASN A 198 4.78 -24.08 0.01
C ASN A 198 5.66 -25.10 -0.73
N GLU A 199 5.77 -24.99 -2.06
CA GLU A 199 6.59 -25.86 -2.91
C GLU A 199 8.07 -25.42 -3.01
N GLY A 200 8.45 -24.30 -2.38
CA GLY A 200 9.82 -23.80 -2.37
C GLY A 200 10.30 -23.27 -3.72
N VAL A 201 9.41 -22.64 -4.49
CA VAL A 201 9.76 -21.96 -5.74
C VAL A 201 10.46 -20.64 -5.41
N ASP A 202 11.77 -20.59 -5.66
CA ASP A 202 12.65 -19.48 -5.27
C ASP A 202 13.42 -18.84 -6.43
N THR A 203 13.22 -19.32 -7.66
CA THR A 203 13.80 -18.74 -8.87
C THR A 203 12.77 -18.60 -9.98
N LYS A 204 13.07 -17.70 -10.93
CA LYS A 204 12.24 -17.47 -12.11
C LYS A 204 12.09 -18.72 -12.97
N GLU A 205 13.13 -19.54 -13.10
CA GLU A 205 13.12 -20.77 -13.89
C GLU A 205 12.15 -21.80 -13.29
N LYS A 206 12.17 -21.96 -11.95
CA LYS A 206 11.22 -22.84 -11.25
C LYS A 206 9.78 -22.36 -11.40
N ALA A 207 9.56 -21.04 -11.33
CA ALA A 207 8.25 -20.44 -11.58
C ALA A 207 7.78 -20.69 -13.02
N LEU A 208 8.65 -20.53 -14.01
CA LEU A 208 8.36 -20.81 -15.42
C LEU A 208 8.01 -22.29 -15.63
N ALA A 209 8.74 -23.22 -15.01
CA ALA A 209 8.46 -24.66 -15.10
C ALA A 209 7.08 -25.06 -14.53
N LYS A 210 6.51 -24.27 -13.62
CA LYS A 210 5.16 -24.50 -13.06
C LYS A 210 4.04 -24.04 -14.00
N VAL A 211 4.33 -23.10 -14.90
CA VAL A 211 3.33 -22.50 -15.80
C VAL A 211 3.48 -22.98 -17.24
N THR A 212 4.61 -23.57 -17.61
CA THR A 212 4.75 -24.22 -18.91
C THR A 212 3.81 -25.41 -18.98
N PRO A 213 2.98 -25.54 -20.04
CA PRO A 213 2.16 -26.71 -20.22
C PRO A 213 3.09 -27.93 -20.30
N LYS A 214 2.83 -28.94 -19.46
CA LYS A 214 3.48 -30.24 -19.55
C LYS A 214 3.32 -30.69 -21.00
N GLN A 215 4.40 -30.72 -21.79
CA GLN A 215 4.37 -31.41 -23.06
C GLN A 215 3.95 -32.84 -22.72
N ARG A 216 2.75 -33.24 -23.14
CA ARG A 216 2.48 -34.67 -23.32
C ARG A 216 3.51 -35.07 -24.36
N THR A 217 4.56 -35.76 -23.93
CA THR A 217 5.48 -36.41 -24.85
C THR A 217 4.63 -37.21 -25.81
N GLU A 218 4.77 -36.99 -27.12
CA GLU A 218 4.00 -37.69 -28.15
C GLU A 218 4.06 -39.21 -27.95
N ASP A 219 5.15 -39.70 -27.35
CA ASP A 219 5.35 -41.07 -26.89
C ASP A 219 4.26 -41.59 -25.95
N ASP A 220 3.69 -40.77 -25.06
CA ASP A 220 2.68 -41.21 -24.08
C ASP A 220 1.29 -41.34 -24.73
N PHE A 221 1.01 -40.51 -25.74
CA PHE A 221 -0.20 -40.62 -26.58
C PHE A 221 -0.08 -41.79 -27.58
N LEU A 222 1.08 -41.94 -28.22
CA LEU A 222 1.37 -43.05 -29.13
C LEU A 222 1.43 -44.40 -28.41
N ALA A 223 1.99 -44.47 -27.20
CA ALA A 223 2.01 -45.67 -26.37
C ALA A 223 0.61 -46.06 -25.92
N LYS A 224 -0.22 -45.09 -25.52
CA LYS A 224 -1.62 -45.33 -25.14
C LYS A 224 -2.46 -45.80 -26.32
N LYS A 225 -2.30 -45.17 -27.49
CA LYS A 225 -3.00 -45.55 -28.74
C LYS A 225 -2.53 -46.91 -29.28
N LYS A 226 -1.24 -47.26 -29.17
CA LYS A 226 -0.74 -48.61 -29.51
C LYS A 226 -1.32 -49.68 -28.59
N LYS A 227 -1.47 -49.40 -27.29
CA LYS A 227 -2.07 -50.36 -26.34
C LYS A 227 -3.55 -50.61 -26.62
N GLU A 228 -4.28 -49.62 -27.11
CA GLU A 228 -5.69 -49.74 -27.51
C GLU A 228 -5.89 -50.46 -28.86
N LEU A 229 -4.94 -50.34 -29.79
CA LEU A 229 -5.03 -50.97 -31.13
C LEU A 229 -4.49 -52.41 -31.19
N PHE A 230 -3.56 -52.79 -30.31
CA PHE A 230 -2.87 -54.09 -30.36
C PHE A 230 -3.06 -54.93 -29.08
N GLY A 231 -3.95 -54.50 -28.18
CA GLY A 231 -4.20 -55.14 -26.88
C GLY A 231 -5.54 -55.86 -26.75
N GLY A 232 -6.04 -56.47 -27.83
CA GLY A 232 -7.21 -57.34 -27.86
C GLY A 232 -6.90 -58.66 -28.54
#